data_AF-A0AAD1TLX3-F1
#
_entry.id   AF-A0AAD1TLX3-F1
#
_cell.length_a   1.000
_cell.length_b   1.000
_cell.length_c   1.000
_cell.angle_alpha   90.00
_cell.angle_beta   90.00
_cell.angle_gamma   90.00
#
_symmetry.space_group_name_H-M   'P 1'
#
loop_
_entity.id
_entity.type
_entity.pdbx_description
1 polymer ?
#
loop_
_entity_poly.entity_id
_entity_poly.type
_entity_poly.pdbx_seq_one_letter_code
_entity_poly.pdbx_strand_id
1 'polypeptide(L)'
;MAQWYMAPTKISKFDTAMNIKCWKCKLITELHPYVLVIVNTTVAPLLFADQFLEISTSLASEYLYGLGEHLTSLNHDLKWNRLTFWNRDLIPAKNSNLYGTHPFYLSMEKDGSAHGVFLLNSNAMDVLLQEAPALTWRTTGGIFDFYVFLGPEPKSVIRQYHEVIGFPFMPPYWGLGFHLSRWGYTSTKMTREAVENMTAAGFPLDVQWNDIDYMDSYRDFTYDPKNFGDFPEMVKEFHEQGIKYVLIVEPAISSTTPPGTYPPYDDGLKRGVFVTNETGEPLEGKVWPGPNVYPDFTNPETLDWWHDMVKSFHDQVPFDGMWLEVVRELYDHPRVAERQVTTWGQERDKRQHGGSKEIFGHLGAAIDKWPHGGRREINGHTGDKREINGHTGAAEGYMD
;
A
#
# COMPACT_ATOMS: atom_id res chain seq x y z
N MET A 1 22.72 -4.16 -13.07
CA MET A 1 23.66 -3.10 -12.64
C MET A 1 23.01 -2.40 -11.46
N ALA A 2 23.68 -2.30 -10.31
CA ALA A 2 23.13 -1.61 -9.15
C ALA A 2 23.32 -0.08 -9.28
N GLN A 3 22.32 0.71 -8.94
CA GLN A 3 22.39 2.18 -8.90
C GLN A 3 22.23 2.67 -7.45
N TRP A 4 22.98 3.72 -7.10
CA TRP A 4 22.95 4.34 -5.78
C TRP A 4 22.69 5.83 -5.93
N TYR A 5 21.66 6.34 -5.26
CA TYR A 5 21.30 7.75 -5.25
C TYR A 5 21.45 8.32 -3.83
N MET A 6 22.04 9.52 -3.73
CA MET A 6 22.26 10.23 -2.46
C MET A 6 21.55 11.58 -2.51
N ALA A 7 20.77 11.89 -1.47
CA ALA A 7 20.12 13.20 -1.33
C ALA A 7 21.16 14.29 -0.98
N PRO A 8 21.05 15.51 -1.53
CA PRO A 8 22.02 16.57 -1.29
C PRO A 8 21.91 17.10 0.15
N THR A 9 22.92 16.80 0.98
CA THR A 9 23.13 17.47 2.27
C THR A 9 24.47 18.19 2.28
N LYS A 10 24.54 19.33 2.98
CA LYS A 10 25.77 20.12 3.22
C LYS A 10 26.71 19.40 4.20
N ILE A 11 27.16 18.20 3.86
CA ILE A 11 28.17 17.45 4.63
C ILE A 11 29.41 17.29 3.75
N SER A 12 30.56 17.64 4.32
CA SER A 12 31.71 18.16 3.56
C SER A 12 32.71 17.15 3.02
N LYS A 13 32.52 15.83 3.18
CA LYS A 13 33.42 14.80 2.63
C LYS A 13 32.75 13.42 2.64
N PHE A 14 32.82 12.73 1.50
CA PHE A 14 32.49 11.31 1.37
C PHE A 14 33.70 10.61 0.76
N ASP A 15 33.99 9.39 1.22
CA ASP A 15 34.95 8.51 0.58
C ASP A 15 34.24 7.19 0.23
N THR A 16 33.84 7.04 -1.04
CA THR A 16 33.33 5.77 -1.57
C THR A 16 34.52 4.89 -1.92
N ALA A 17 34.90 3.97 -1.03
CA ALA A 17 35.91 2.96 -1.33
C ALA A 17 35.27 1.80 -2.12
N MET A 18 35.43 1.80 -3.45
CA MET A 18 34.91 0.75 -4.34
C MET A 18 36.03 -0.23 -4.71
N ASN A 19 35.91 -1.51 -4.32
CA ASN A 19 36.89 -2.54 -4.70
C ASN A 19 36.40 -3.32 -5.94
N ILE A 20 37.06 -3.08 -7.07
CA ILE A 20 36.66 -3.49 -8.42
C ILE A 20 36.71 -5.02 -8.64
N LYS A 21 37.38 -5.80 -7.78
CA LYS A 21 37.44 -7.26 -7.96
C LYS A 21 36.17 -8.02 -7.53
N CYS A 22 35.30 -7.44 -6.69
CA CYS A 22 34.10 -8.14 -6.17
C CYS A 22 32.86 -7.25 -5.96
N TRP A 23 32.74 -6.07 -6.58
CA TRP A 23 31.61 -5.13 -6.36
C TRP A 23 31.27 -4.92 -4.87
N LYS A 24 32.24 -4.34 -4.16
CA LYS A 24 32.13 -4.02 -2.73
C LYS A 24 31.89 -2.52 -2.57
N CYS A 25 30.84 -2.14 -1.83
CA CYS A 25 30.51 -0.76 -1.50
C CYS A 25 30.58 -0.55 0.01
N LYS A 26 31.23 0.53 0.44
CA LYS A 26 31.24 0.99 1.82
C LYS A 26 30.90 2.47 1.82
N LEU A 27 29.82 2.83 2.51
CA LEU A 27 29.41 4.21 2.75
C LEU A 27 29.69 4.56 4.19
N ILE A 28 30.31 5.71 4.36
CA ILE A 28 30.82 6.20 5.62
C ILE A 28 30.34 7.64 5.80
N THR A 29 29.82 7.95 6.98
CA THR A 29 29.52 9.32 7.38
C THR A 29 30.69 9.87 8.21
N GLU A 30 31.15 11.07 7.86
CA GLU A 30 32.11 11.83 8.66
C GLU A 30 31.34 12.91 9.45
N LEU A 31 30.77 12.52 10.59
CA LEU A 31 30.28 13.46 11.59
C LEU A 31 31.35 13.57 12.68
N HIS A 32 32.09 14.68 12.67
CA HIS A 32 33.20 14.97 13.58
C HIS A 32 32.79 14.68 15.06
N PRO A 33 33.51 13.85 15.86
CA PRO A 33 34.83 13.24 15.65
C PRO A 33 34.83 11.74 15.29
N TYR A 34 33.69 11.13 14.90
CA TYR A 34 33.61 9.69 14.63
C TYR A 34 33.31 9.39 13.17
N VAL A 35 34.05 8.42 12.62
CA VAL A 35 33.84 7.87 11.28
C VAL A 35 32.91 6.67 11.46
N LEU A 36 31.63 6.81 11.08
CA LEU A 36 30.66 5.72 11.22
C LEU A 36 30.37 5.09 9.86
N VAL A 37 30.34 3.76 9.84
CA VAL A 37 30.00 2.99 8.64
C VAL A 37 28.50 2.71 8.65
N ILE A 38 27.77 3.36 7.76
CA ILE A 38 26.29 3.26 7.69
C ILE A 38 25.81 2.20 6.70
N VAL A 39 26.60 1.91 5.66
CA VAL A 39 26.37 0.79 4.74
C VAL A 39 27.70 0.12 4.44
N ASN A 40 27.77 -1.21 4.58
CA ASN A 40 28.96 -1.98 4.29
C ASN A 40 28.59 -3.30 3.62
N THR A 41 28.65 -3.33 2.29
CA THR A 41 28.30 -4.53 1.53
C THR A 41 29.45 -5.53 1.41
N THR A 42 30.60 -5.28 2.06
CA THR A 42 31.73 -6.21 2.02
C THR A 42 31.54 -7.44 2.92
N VAL A 43 30.47 -7.45 3.71
CA VAL A 43 30.20 -8.47 4.74
C VAL A 43 29.78 -9.82 4.16
N ALA A 44 29.26 -9.85 2.93
CA ALA A 44 28.88 -11.06 2.21
C ALA A 44 29.08 -10.89 0.69
N PRO A 45 29.05 -11.98 -0.10
CA PRO A 45 29.05 -11.89 -1.56
C PRO A 45 27.78 -11.21 -2.10
N LEU A 46 27.93 -10.48 -3.21
CA LEU A 46 26.81 -10.06 -4.04
C LEU A 46 26.41 -11.23 -4.95
N LEU A 47 25.14 -11.65 -4.90
CA LEU A 47 24.56 -12.59 -5.86
C LEU A 47 23.59 -11.85 -6.77
N PHE A 48 23.69 -12.09 -8.07
CA PHE A 48 22.86 -11.44 -9.08
C PHE A 48 22.56 -12.41 -10.22
N ALA A 49 21.45 -13.13 -10.08
CA ALA A 49 20.85 -13.98 -11.09
C ALA A 49 19.49 -13.42 -11.51
N ASP A 50 18.92 -13.96 -12.58
CA ASP A 50 17.67 -13.49 -13.18
C ASP A 50 16.50 -13.42 -12.18
N GLN A 51 16.34 -14.47 -11.36
CA GLN A 51 15.29 -14.58 -10.34
C GLN A 51 15.82 -14.71 -8.91
N PHE A 52 17.07 -14.31 -8.69
CA PHE A 52 17.67 -14.33 -7.36
C PHE A 52 18.76 -13.28 -7.24
N LEU A 53 18.45 -12.20 -6.53
CA LEU A 53 19.40 -11.15 -6.22
C LEU A 53 19.58 -11.11 -4.69
N GLU A 54 20.83 -11.14 -4.22
CA GLU A 54 21.14 -11.06 -2.79
C GLU A 54 22.26 -10.06 -2.52
N ILE A 55 22.04 -9.18 -1.54
CA ILE A 55 23.04 -8.23 -1.05
C ILE A 55 22.89 -8.01 0.46
N SER A 56 24.00 -8.04 1.18
CA SER A 56 24.03 -7.85 2.63
C SER A 56 24.74 -6.57 3.03
N THR A 57 24.40 -6.02 4.19
CA THR A 57 25.10 -4.91 4.83
C THR A 57 25.21 -5.14 6.34
N SER A 58 26.29 -4.66 6.97
CA SER A 58 26.26 -4.43 8.43
C SER A 58 25.32 -3.27 8.75
N LEU A 59 24.71 -3.29 9.93
CA LEU A 59 23.94 -2.18 10.47
C LEU A 59 24.79 -1.38 11.47
N ALA A 60 24.47 -0.10 11.64
CA ALA A 60 25.19 0.78 12.56
C ALA A 60 24.89 0.50 14.05
N SER A 61 23.73 -0.10 14.35
CA SER A 61 23.29 -0.44 15.70
C SER A 61 22.20 -1.52 15.68
N GLU A 62 21.73 -1.91 16.87
CA GLU A 62 20.55 -2.75 17.09
C GLU A 62 19.18 -2.05 16.89
N TYR A 63 19.16 -0.74 16.58
CA TYR A 63 17.93 0.04 16.41
C TYR A 63 17.55 0.17 14.93
N LEU A 64 16.53 -0.59 14.52
CA LEU A 64 16.08 -0.69 13.13
C LEU A 64 14.55 -0.60 13.06
N TYR A 65 14.06 0.31 12.22
CA TYR A 65 12.64 0.65 12.09
C TYR A 65 12.21 0.61 10.62
N GLY A 66 10.93 0.39 10.33
CA GLY A 66 10.38 0.34 8.96
C GLY A 66 10.13 -1.09 8.50
N LEU A 67 10.50 -1.43 7.27
CA LEU A 67 10.38 -2.76 6.68
C LEU A 67 8.96 -3.34 6.77
N GLY A 68 7.93 -2.52 6.53
CA GLY A 68 6.53 -2.94 6.63
C GLY A 68 6.04 -3.70 5.39
N GLU A 69 4.91 -4.40 5.46
CA GLU A 69 3.96 -4.44 6.57
C GLU A 69 3.98 -5.78 7.35
N HIS A 70 4.20 -5.70 8.66
CA HIS A 70 4.21 -6.86 9.57
C HIS A 70 3.66 -6.48 10.93
N LEU A 71 2.99 -7.43 11.61
CA LEU A 71 2.59 -7.27 13.01
C LEU A 71 3.77 -7.54 13.94
N THR A 72 4.54 -6.50 14.25
CA THR A 72 5.76 -6.56 15.08
C THR A 72 5.94 -5.31 15.94
N SER A 73 6.91 -5.34 16.86
CA SER A 73 7.37 -4.15 17.56
C SER A 73 7.95 -3.13 16.58
N LEU A 74 7.82 -1.84 16.88
CA LEU A 74 8.35 -0.78 16.02
C LEU A 74 9.86 -0.92 15.80
N ASN A 75 10.62 -1.24 16.85
CA ASN A 75 12.02 -1.67 16.72
C ASN A 75 12.08 -3.18 16.42
N HIS A 76 12.76 -3.55 15.35
CA HIS A 76 12.85 -4.94 14.92
C HIS A 76 13.74 -5.80 15.81
N ASP A 77 13.36 -7.08 15.97
CA ASP A 77 14.25 -8.09 16.53
C ASP A 77 15.25 -8.54 15.46
N LEU A 78 16.54 -8.44 15.77
CA LEU A 78 17.63 -8.84 14.87
C LEU A 78 18.06 -10.31 15.06
N LYS A 79 17.42 -11.06 15.97
CA LYS A 79 17.79 -12.45 16.25
C LYS A 79 17.27 -13.42 15.20
N TRP A 80 17.96 -13.49 14.07
CA TRP A 80 17.65 -14.41 12.96
C TRP A 80 16.21 -14.28 12.48
N ASN A 81 15.76 -13.03 12.35
CA ASN A 81 14.42 -12.70 11.94
C ASN A 81 14.32 -12.57 10.42
N ARG A 82 13.19 -12.99 9.85
CA ARG A 82 12.91 -12.89 8.42
C ARG A 82 11.62 -12.12 8.23
N LEU A 83 11.71 -11.03 7.49
CA LEU A 83 10.59 -10.21 7.06
C LEU A 83 10.35 -10.48 5.57
N THR A 84 9.25 -11.14 5.25
CA THR A 84 8.87 -11.44 3.86
C THR A 84 7.99 -10.30 3.33
N PHE A 85 8.28 -9.87 2.11
CA PHE A 85 7.59 -8.80 1.39
C PHE A 85 6.88 -9.42 0.21
N TRP A 86 5.57 -9.54 0.38
CA TRP A 86 4.64 -10.03 -0.60
C TRP A 86 3.27 -9.59 -0.12
N ASN A 87 2.62 -8.68 -0.83
CA ASN A 87 1.30 -8.21 -0.41
C ASN A 87 0.35 -9.40 -0.34
N ARG A 88 -0.45 -9.46 0.72
CA ARG A 88 -1.30 -10.62 0.99
C ARG A 88 -2.48 -10.24 1.85
N ASP A 89 -3.67 -10.65 1.43
CA ASP A 89 -4.84 -10.68 2.30
C ASP A 89 -4.62 -11.74 3.40
N LEU A 90 -4.19 -11.26 4.55
CA LEU A 90 -4.12 -12.03 5.76
C LEU A 90 -4.43 -11.11 6.93
N ILE A 91 -5.39 -11.53 7.75
CA ILE A 91 -5.63 -10.96 9.08
C ILE A 91 -4.28 -10.78 9.81
N PRO A 92 -3.91 -9.55 10.22
CA PRO A 92 -2.67 -9.23 10.92
C PRO A 92 -2.27 -10.30 11.95
N ALA A 93 -1.17 -11.00 11.61
CA ALA A 93 -0.60 -12.06 12.42
C ALA A 93 0.92 -11.88 12.48
N LYS A 94 1.52 -12.31 13.60
CA LYS A 94 2.97 -12.33 13.73
C LYS A 94 3.60 -13.24 12.67
N ASN A 95 4.84 -12.94 12.29
CA ASN A 95 5.64 -13.73 11.35
C ASN A 95 4.96 -13.95 9.98
N SER A 96 4.14 -12.99 9.55
CA SER A 96 3.41 -13.05 8.28
C SER A 96 3.61 -11.76 7.51
N ASN A 97 3.77 -11.86 6.19
CA ASN A 97 3.60 -10.76 5.25
C ASN A 97 2.11 -10.36 5.19
N LEU A 98 1.84 -9.06 5.21
CA LEU A 98 0.48 -8.49 5.26
C LEU A 98 0.15 -7.72 3.97
N TYR A 99 -0.71 -6.71 4.06
CA TYR A 99 -1.33 -6.06 2.91
C TYR A 99 -0.36 -5.19 2.11
N GLY A 100 0.62 -4.57 2.78
CA GLY A 100 1.60 -3.66 2.19
C GLY A 100 3.05 -4.15 2.15
N THR A 101 3.85 -3.51 1.29
CA THR A 101 5.29 -3.72 1.10
C THR A 101 5.99 -2.37 1.02
N HIS A 102 6.83 -2.09 2.02
CA HIS A 102 7.60 -0.86 2.15
C HIS A 102 9.07 -1.21 2.40
N PRO A 103 9.88 -1.44 1.34
CA PRO A 103 11.28 -1.87 1.42
C PRO A 103 12.22 -0.70 1.81
N PHE A 104 11.87 -0.01 2.89
CA PHE A 104 12.61 1.09 3.51
C PHE A 104 12.88 0.76 4.96
N TYR A 105 14.09 1.05 5.44
CA TYR A 105 14.40 1.06 6.86
C TYR A 105 15.04 2.37 7.30
N LEU A 106 14.82 2.72 8.55
CA LEU A 106 15.57 3.74 9.29
C LEU A 106 16.42 3.04 10.35
N SER A 107 17.73 3.27 10.33
CA SER A 107 18.66 2.79 11.35
C SER A 107 19.10 3.96 12.21
N MET A 108 18.85 3.85 13.52
CA MET A 108 19.20 4.88 14.48
C MET A 108 20.53 4.52 15.16
N GLU A 109 21.42 5.48 15.29
CA GLU A 109 22.75 5.34 15.84
C GLU A 109 22.74 5.60 17.34
N LYS A 110 23.76 5.14 18.07
CA LYS A 110 23.77 5.21 19.55
C LYS A 110 23.84 6.64 20.10
N ASP A 111 24.28 7.59 19.28
CA ASP A 111 24.33 9.02 19.61
C ASP A 111 23.01 9.76 19.27
N GLY A 112 22.02 9.05 18.71
CA GLY A 112 20.73 9.61 18.30
C GLY A 112 20.70 10.12 16.85
N SER A 113 21.82 10.09 16.13
CA SER A 113 21.86 10.28 14.68
C SER A 113 21.12 9.12 13.99
N ALA A 114 20.71 9.29 12.74
CA ALA A 114 20.05 8.25 11.98
C ALA A 114 20.30 8.38 10.48
N HIS A 115 20.23 7.25 9.80
CA HIS A 115 20.18 7.18 8.35
C HIS A 115 19.02 6.26 7.91
N GLY A 116 18.60 6.39 6.66
CA GLY A 116 17.60 5.55 6.05
C GLY A 116 18.13 4.90 4.79
N VAL A 117 17.63 3.72 4.46
CA VAL A 117 17.92 3.03 3.20
C VAL A 117 16.62 2.54 2.60
N PHE A 118 16.42 2.86 1.33
CA PHE A 118 15.27 2.41 0.55
C PHE A 118 15.76 1.61 -0.65
N LEU A 119 15.22 0.41 -0.81
CA LEU A 119 15.40 -0.40 -2.01
C LEU A 119 14.19 -0.18 -2.92
N LEU A 120 14.39 0.51 -4.04
CA LEU A 120 13.37 0.72 -5.06
C LEU A 120 13.18 -0.56 -5.89
N ASN A 121 12.53 -1.55 -5.30
CA ASN A 121 12.23 -2.85 -5.90
C ASN A 121 10.88 -3.34 -5.37
N SER A 122 10.05 -3.90 -6.25
CA SER A 122 8.69 -4.32 -5.92
C SER A 122 8.48 -5.83 -6.12
N ASN A 123 9.53 -6.57 -6.44
CA ASN A 123 9.48 -8.03 -6.49
C ASN A 123 9.33 -8.63 -5.08
N ALA A 124 8.83 -9.87 -5.05
CA ALA A 124 8.81 -10.65 -3.83
C ALA A 124 10.22 -10.70 -3.22
N MET A 125 10.36 -10.40 -1.94
CA MET A 125 11.65 -10.41 -1.29
C MET A 125 11.59 -10.87 0.16
N ASP A 126 12.68 -11.47 0.62
CA ASP A 126 12.97 -11.67 2.04
C ASP A 126 14.01 -10.65 2.49
N VAL A 127 13.79 -10.05 3.65
CA VAL A 127 14.79 -9.29 4.39
C VAL A 127 15.18 -10.07 5.63
N LEU A 128 16.45 -10.47 5.71
CA LEU A 128 16.99 -11.29 6.79
C LEU A 128 17.77 -10.41 7.76
N LEU A 129 17.40 -10.43 9.04
CA LEU A 129 18.02 -9.68 10.12
C LEU A 129 18.83 -10.63 11.01
N GLN A 130 20.04 -10.22 11.36
CA GLN A 130 21.01 -11.06 12.08
C GLN A 130 21.62 -10.29 13.25
N GLU A 131 22.02 -10.99 14.32
CA GLU A 131 22.49 -10.41 15.59
C GLU A 131 23.80 -9.62 15.49
N ALA A 132 24.58 -9.83 14.42
CA ALA A 132 25.91 -9.25 14.24
C ALA A 132 25.92 -7.76 13.84
N PRO A 133 24.95 -6.96 14.32
CA PRO A 133 23.74 -6.55 13.60
C PRO A 133 23.95 -6.40 12.09
N ALA A 134 23.24 -7.20 11.29
CA ALA A 134 23.34 -7.17 9.83
C ALA A 134 22.00 -7.42 9.16
N LEU A 135 21.89 -6.96 7.92
CA LEU A 135 20.69 -7.08 7.08
C LEU A 135 21.06 -7.65 5.71
N THR A 136 20.28 -8.61 5.22
CA THR A 136 20.39 -9.13 3.86
C THR A 136 19.08 -8.92 3.12
N TRP A 137 19.15 -8.25 1.97
CA TRP A 137 18.07 -8.19 0.99
C TRP A 137 18.18 -9.40 0.05
N ARG A 138 17.09 -10.13 -0.14
CA ARG A 138 16.99 -11.24 -1.09
C ARG A 138 15.72 -11.09 -1.91
N THR A 139 15.84 -10.67 -3.17
CA THR A 139 14.69 -10.43 -4.05
C THR A 139 14.66 -11.42 -5.22
N THR A 140 13.45 -11.75 -5.68
CA THR A 140 13.20 -12.70 -6.78
C THR A 140 13.25 -12.08 -8.17
N GLY A 141 13.63 -10.80 -8.30
CA GLY A 141 13.80 -10.16 -9.59
C GLY A 141 14.10 -8.66 -9.52
N GLY A 142 13.96 -8.00 -10.66
CA GLY A 142 14.17 -6.57 -10.79
C GLY A 142 15.66 -6.19 -10.72
N ILE A 143 15.95 -5.06 -10.08
CA ILE A 143 17.32 -4.54 -9.92
C ILE A 143 17.56 -4.10 -8.47
N PHE A 144 18.84 -3.89 -8.14
CA PHE A 144 19.25 -3.17 -6.93
C PHE A 144 19.33 -1.67 -7.23
N ASP A 145 18.28 -0.94 -6.89
CA ASP A 145 18.26 0.53 -6.94
C ASP A 145 18.09 1.07 -5.51
N PHE A 146 19.20 1.49 -4.91
CA PHE A 146 19.23 1.89 -3.51
C PHE A 146 19.33 3.40 -3.35
N TYR A 147 18.54 3.93 -2.43
CA TYR A 147 18.62 5.30 -1.94
C TYR A 147 19.10 5.29 -0.50
N VAL A 148 20.06 6.15 -0.17
CA VAL A 148 20.56 6.32 1.20
C VAL A 148 20.31 7.76 1.65
N PHE A 149 19.62 7.90 2.78
CA PHE A 149 19.20 9.16 3.39
C PHE A 149 20.00 9.38 4.66
N LEU A 150 20.70 10.50 4.77
CA LEU A 150 21.75 10.69 5.78
C LEU A 150 21.28 11.39 7.05
N GLY A 151 20.03 11.85 7.11
CA GLY A 151 19.53 12.57 8.28
C GLY A 151 20.24 13.91 8.48
N PRO A 152 20.85 14.19 9.67
CA PRO A 152 21.15 13.22 10.74
C PRO A 152 20.00 12.98 11.71
N GLU A 153 19.01 13.88 11.81
CA GLU A 153 17.87 13.64 12.68
C GLU A 153 16.91 12.60 12.05
N PRO A 154 16.27 11.70 12.83
CA PRO A 154 15.29 10.75 12.28
C PRO A 154 14.19 11.42 11.46
N LYS A 155 13.74 12.62 11.87
CA LYS A 155 12.75 13.41 11.10
C LYS A 155 13.29 13.87 9.75
N SER A 156 14.58 14.21 9.68
CA SER A 156 15.26 14.61 8.44
C SER A 156 15.40 13.42 7.50
N VAL A 157 15.68 12.22 8.02
CA VAL A 157 15.68 10.96 7.22
C VAL A 157 14.32 10.73 6.56
N ILE A 158 13.23 10.79 7.33
CA ILE A 158 11.88 10.60 6.80
C ILE A 158 11.53 11.68 5.76
N ARG A 159 11.92 12.94 5.99
CA ARG A 159 11.73 14.00 5.01
C ARG A 159 12.46 13.71 3.70
N GLN A 160 13.74 13.31 3.76
CA GLN A 160 14.54 12.98 2.57
C GLN A 160 13.96 11.77 1.82
N TYR A 161 13.40 10.79 2.54
CA TYR A 161 12.67 9.68 1.93
C TYR A 161 11.44 10.17 1.14
N HIS A 162 10.62 11.03 1.74
CA HIS A 162 9.46 11.63 1.04
C HIS A 162 9.83 12.54 -0.13
N GLU A 163 11.02 13.15 -0.14
CA GLU A 163 11.51 13.88 -1.32
C GLU A 163 11.70 12.96 -2.54
N VAL A 164 11.90 11.65 -2.31
CA VAL A 164 12.03 10.64 -3.38
C VAL A 164 10.67 10.02 -3.73
N ILE A 165 9.94 9.52 -2.72
CA ILE A 165 8.71 8.75 -2.94
C ILE A 165 7.45 9.61 -3.09
N GLY A 166 7.52 10.89 -2.75
CA GLY A 166 6.36 11.78 -2.68
C GLY A 166 6.00 12.16 -1.25
N PHE A 167 5.52 13.38 -1.07
CA PHE A 167 5.01 13.83 0.22
C PHE A 167 3.60 13.28 0.48
N PRO A 168 3.22 13.08 1.75
CA PRO A 168 1.84 12.72 2.10
C PRO A 168 0.85 13.70 1.49
N PHE A 169 -0.26 13.19 0.94
CA PHE A 169 -1.33 14.06 0.47
C PHE A 169 -1.95 14.83 1.64
N MET A 170 -2.53 15.99 1.36
CA MET A 170 -3.28 16.74 2.38
C MET A 170 -4.70 16.18 2.46
N PRO A 171 -5.09 15.49 3.55
CA PRO A 171 -6.46 15.03 3.69
C PRO A 171 -7.43 16.22 3.85
N PRO A 172 -8.69 16.07 3.41
CA PRO A 172 -9.71 17.06 3.72
C PRO A 172 -9.95 17.11 5.24
N TYR A 173 -10.33 18.28 5.76
CA TYR A 173 -10.49 18.48 7.20
C TYR A 173 -11.46 17.48 7.85
N TRP A 174 -12.57 17.17 7.16
CA TRP A 174 -13.57 16.20 7.62
C TRP A 174 -13.00 14.77 7.77
N GLY A 175 -11.95 14.43 7.03
CA GLY A 175 -11.29 13.12 7.10
C GLY A 175 -10.46 12.92 8.37
N LEU A 176 -10.35 13.95 9.22
CA LEU A 176 -9.73 13.89 10.55
C LEU A 176 -10.77 13.75 11.67
N GLY A 177 -12.06 13.79 11.33
CA GLY A 177 -13.17 13.63 12.27
C GLY A 177 -13.38 12.18 12.71
N PHE A 178 -14.51 11.89 13.35
CA PHE A 178 -14.85 10.51 13.72
C PHE A 178 -15.58 9.80 12.57
N HIS A 179 -15.15 8.57 12.27
CA HIS A 179 -15.68 7.74 11.20
C HIS A 179 -16.34 6.49 11.80
N LEU A 180 -17.53 6.12 11.34
CA LEU A 180 -18.23 4.91 11.76
C LEU A 180 -18.53 4.01 10.55
N SER A 181 -18.11 2.75 10.65
CA SER A 181 -18.31 1.72 9.64
C SER A 181 -18.67 0.39 10.28
N ARG A 182 -19.31 -0.48 9.50
CA ARG A 182 -19.59 -1.87 9.84
C ARG A 182 -19.97 -2.66 8.58
N TRP A 183 -19.41 -3.86 8.44
CA TRP A 183 -20.03 -4.92 7.65
C TRP A 183 -21.27 -5.46 8.37
N GLY A 184 -22.44 -5.29 7.75
CA GLY A 184 -23.74 -5.70 8.27
C GLY A 184 -24.75 -4.58 8.47
N TYR A 185 -24.50 -3.37 7.93
CA TYR A 185 -25.56 -2.37 7.77
C TYR A 185 -26.39 -2.71 6.54
N THR A 186 -27.40 -3.55 6.71
CA THR A 186 -28.10 -4.20 5.58
C THR A 186 -29.19 -3.36 4.91
N SER A 187 -29.35 -2.08 5.29
CA SER A 187 -30.29 -1.15 4.64
C SER A 187 -29.96 0.30 4.95
N THR A 188 -30.50 1.23 4.16
CA THR A 188 -30.44 2.68 4.43
C THR A 188 -31.08 3.03 5.77
N LYS A 189 -32.17 2.36 6.14
CA LYS A 189 -32.82 2.53 7.45
C LYS A 189 -31.85 2.24 8.61
N MET A 190 -31.17 1.09 8.57
CA MET A 190 -30.23 0.71 9.62
C MET A 190 -29.02 1.66 9.70
N THR A 191 -28.58 2.15 8.54
CA THR A 191 -27.50 3.13 8.45
C THR A 191 -27.91 4.47 9.08
N ARG A 192 -29.12 4.97 8.80
CA ARG A 192 -29.69 6.16 9.46
C ARG A 192 -29.82 5.97 10.96
N GLU A 193 -30.32 4.82 11.42
CA GLU A 193 -30.44 4.52 12.85
C GLU A 193 -29.08 4.59 13.57
N ALA A 194 -27.98 4.19 12.92
CA ALA A 194 -26.63 4.33 13.49
C ALA A 194 -26.25 5.81 13.70
N VAL A 195 -26.49 6.66 12.70
CA VAL A 195 -26.23 8.11 12.76
C VAL A 195 -27.12 8.80 13.81
N GLU A 196 -28.41 8.44 13.85
CA GLU A 196 -29.38 8.96 14.82
C GLU A 196 -28.96 8.60 16.25
N ASN A 197 -28.53 7.36 16.49
CA ASN A 197 -28.08 6.91 17.80
C ASN A 197 -26.81 7.63 18.27
N MET A 198 -25.84 7.85 17.38
CA MET A 198 -24.64 8.65 17.68
C MET A 198 -25.01 10.08 18.10
N THR A 199 -25.91 10.70 17.33
CA THR A 199 -26.42 12.05 17.59
C THR A 199 -27.18 12.12 18.92
N ALA A 200 -28.10 11.19 19.16
CA ALA A 200 -28.91 11.13 20.38
C ALA A 200 -28.06 10.91 21.65
N ALA A 201 -26.95 10.18 21.53
CA ALA A 201 -25.99 9.97 22.60
C ALA A 201 -24.97 11.12 22.77
N GLY A 202 -24.99 12.13 21.89
CA GLY A 202 -24.05 13.24 21.92
C GLY A 202 -22.62 12.90 21.46
N PHE A 203 -22.45 11.81 20.72
CA PHE A 203 -21.17 11.45 20.12
C PHE A 203 -20.97 12.17 18.77
N PRO A 204 -19.83 12.86 18.55
CA PRO A 204 -19.49 13.41 17.25
C PRO A 204 -19.38 12.31 16.19
N LEU A 205 -19.92 12.58 15.00
CA LEU A 205 -19.78 11.74 13.82
C LEU A 205 -19.62 12.65 12.60
N ASP A 206 -18.46 12.58 11.94
CA ASP A 206 -18.18 13.36 10.73
C ASP A 206 -18.45 12.53 9.47
N VAL A 207 -18.24 11.20 9.52
CA VAL A 207 -18.32 10.34 8.34
C VAL A 207 -19.02 9.02 8.62
N GLN A 208 -20.10 8.74 7.90
CA GLN A 208 -20.77 7.44 7.89
C GLN A 208 -20.27 6.60 6.71
N TRP A 209 -20.07 5.30 6.96
CA TRP A 209 -19.57 4.35 5.97
C TRP A 209 -20.55 3.19 5.78
N ASN A 210 -20.59 2.63 4.58
CA ASN A 210 -21.14 1.29 4.35
C ASN A 210 -20.12 0.38 3.67
N ASP A 211 -20.09 -0.86 4.15
CA ASP A 211 -19.41 -1.99 3.53
C ASP A 211 -20.24 -2.52 2.33
N ILE A 212 -19.90 -3.70 1.80
CA ILE A 212 -20.47 -4.32 0.60
C ILE A 212 -21.99 -4.53 0.65
N ASP A 213 -22.63 -4.34 1.80
CA ASP A 213 -24.07 -4.44 2.01
C ASP A 213 -24.89 -3.52 1.09
N TYR A 214 -24.34 -2.37 0.69
CA TYR A 214 -25.07 -1.43 -0.17
C TYR A 214 -25.23 -1.93 -1.60
N MET A 215 -24.32 -2.79 -2.07
CA MET A 215 -24.21 -3.18 -3.48
C MET A 215 -25.31 -4.17 -3.90
N ASP A 216 -25.75 -4.10 -5.16
CA ASP A 216 -26.63 -5.14 -5.70
C ASP A 216 -25.82 -6.41 -6.01
N SER A 217 -26.04 -7.44 -5.18
CA SER A 217 -25.37 -8.73 -5.29
C SER A 217 -23.83 -8.61 -5.23
N TYR A 218 -23.34 -7.69 -4.38
CA TYR A 218 -21.91 -7.42 -4.14
C TYR A 218 -21.11 -6.93 -5.36
N ARG A 219 -21.78 -6.24 -6.30
CA ARG A 219 -21.17 -5.69 -7.51
C ARG A 219 -20.88 -4.20 -7.35
N ASP A 220 -19.65 -3.80 -7.66
CA ASP A 220 -19.28 -2.38 -7.68
C ASP A 220 -20.18 -1.54 -8.58
N PHE A 221 -20.28 -0.25 -8.25
CA PHE A 221 -21.06 0.74 -9.01
C PHE A 221 -22.55 0.38 -9.17
N THR A 222 -23.09 -0.37 -8.22
CA THR A 222 -24.53 -0.67 -8.10
C THR A 222 -24.99 -0.44 -6.66
N TYR A 223 -26.30 -0.40 -6.43
CA TYR A 223 -26.86 -0.50 -5.09
C TYR A 223 -28.12 -1.38 -5.08
N ASP A 224 -28.35 -2.11 -3.99
CA ASP A 224 -29.49 -3.01 -3.82
C ASP A 224 -30.81 -2.21 -3.92
N PRO A 225 -31.65 -2.45 -4.93
CA PRO A 225 -32.86 -1.65 -5.16
C PRO A 225 -33.95 -1.86 -4.09
N LYS A 226 -33.85 -2.93 -3.29
CA LYS A 226 -34.81 -3.27 -2.23
C LYS A 226 -34.40 -2.65 -0.90
N ASN A 227 -33.15 -2.82 -0.49
CA ASN A 227 -32.68 -2.39 0.83
C ASN A 227 -31.97 -1.03 0.83
N PHE A 228 -31.49 -0.62 -0.34
CA PHE A 228 -30.80 0.64 -0.61
C PHE A 228 -31.47 1.42 -1.75
N GLY A 229 -32.78 1.21 -1.97
CA GLY A 229 -33.52 1.86 -3.06
C GLY A 229 -33.57 3.39 -2.95
N ASP A 230 -33.47 3.94 -1.74
CA ASP A 230 -33.41 5.37 -1.41
C ASP A 230 -32.00 5.83 -1.02
N PHE A 231 -30.97 5.14 -1.53
CA PHE A 231 -29.58 5.41 -1.19
C PHE A 231 -29.11 6.84 -1.55
N PRO A 232 -29.44 7.40 -2.72
CA PRO A 232 -29.15 8.81 -3.02
C PRO A 232 -29.74 9.78 -1.99
N GLU A 233 -30.97 9.55 -1.55
CA GLU A 233 -31.67 10.39 -0.57
C GLU A 233 -30.98 10.34 0.80
N MET A 234 -30.59 9.15 1.26
CA MET A 234 -29.86 8.98 2.52
C MET A 234 -28.56 9.79 2.55
N VAL A 235 -27.77 9.73 1.47
CA VAL A 235 -26.50 10.49 1.40
C VAL A 235 -26.75 11.99 1.41
N LYS A 236 -27.80 12.45 0.71
CA LYS A 236 -28.20 13.86 0.73
C LYS A 236 -28.62 14.33 2.13
N GLU A 237 -29.39 13.53 2.86
CA GLU A 237 -29.79 13.82 4.24
C GLU A 237 -28.57 13.92 5.18
N PHE A 238 -27.55 13.10 4.98
CA PHE A 238 -26.30 13.20 5.73
C PHE A 238 -25.57 14.50 5.40
N HIS A 239 -25.49 14.89 4.12
CA HIS A 239 -24.90 16.17 3.72
C HIS A 239 -25.64 17.37 4.33
N GLU A 240 -26.96 17.33 4.41
CA GLU A 240 -27.78 18.37 5.06
C GLU A 240 -27.48 18.51 6.56
N GLN A 241 -27.01 17.44 7.20
CA GLN A 241 -26.55 17.41 8.60
C GLN A 241 -25.06 17.74 8.76
N GLY A 242 -24.34 17.97 7.66
CA GLY A 242 -22.89 18.18 7.67
C GLY A 242 -22.06 16.90 7.79
N ILE A 243 -22.68 15.73 7.69
CA ILE A 243 -22.04 14.42 7.73
C ILE A 243 -21.62 14.02 6.31
N LYS A 244 -20.43 13.45 6.20
CA LYS A 244 -19.85 12.93 4.96
C LYS A 244 -20.13 11.45 4.80
N TYR A 245 -20.08 10.97 3.56
CA TYR A 245 -20.39 9.58 3.25
C TYR A 245 -19.26 8.93 2.47
N VAL A 246 -18.80 7.77 2.93
CA VAL A 246 -17.78 6.96 2.26
C VAL A 246 -18.32 5.56 2.02
N LEU A 247 -18.02 4.97 0.87
CA LEU A 247 -18.41 3.60 0.54
C LEU A 247 -17.20 2.74 0.23
N ILE A 248 -17.31 1.44 0.49
CA ILE A 248 -16.33 0.46 0.02
C ILE A 248 -16.45 0.28 -1.49
N VAL A 249 -15.32 0.05 -2.16
CA VAL A 249 -15.24 -0.35 -3.57
C VAL A 249 -14.23 -1.46 -3.66
N GLU A 250 -14.63 -2.55 -4.28
CA GLU A 250 -13.77 -3.68 -4.58
C GLU A 250 -13.04 -3.42 -5.92
N PRO A 251 -11.82 -3.93 -6.12
CA PRO A 251 -11.13 -3.79 -7.38
C PRO A 251 -11.61 -4.80 -8.43
N ALA A 252 -12.30 -5.87 -8.03
CA ALA A 252 -12.64 -7.00 -8.89
C ALA A 252 -14.06 -6.87 -9.47
N ILE A 253 -14.18 -6.97 -10.79
CA ILE A 253 -15.44 -6.76 -11.50
C ILE A 253 -16.09 -8.10 -11.81
N SER A 254 -17.34 -8.28 -11.37
CA SER A 254 -18.12 -9.49 -11.62
C SER A 254 -18.23 -9.82 -13.13
N SER A 255 -17.94 -11.07 -13.50
CA SER A 255 -18.01 -11.58 -14.88
C SER A 255 -19.24 -12.45 -15.17
N THR A 256 -20.14 -12.63 -14.20
CA THR A 256 -21.25 -13.61 -14.28
C THR A 256 -22.55 -13.08 -14.86
N THR A 257 -22.61 -11.78 -15.11
CA THR A 257 -23.85 -11.12 -15.53
C THR A 257 -24.13 -11.35 -17.02
N PRO A 258 -25.41 -11.41 -17.45
CA PRO A 258 -25.74 -11.48 -18.86
C PRO A 258 -25.13 -10.29 -19.64
N PRO A 259 -24.66 -10.49 -20.89
CA PRO A 259 -24.09 -9.40 -21.68
C PRO A 259 -25.03 -8.21 -21.82
N GLY A 260 -24.49 -7.01 -21.59
CA GLY A 260 -25.23 -5.74 -21.66
C GLY A 260 -26.05 -5.39 -20.42
N THR A 261 -25.85 -6.10 -19.31
CA THR A 261 -26.59 -5.87 -18.05
C THR A 261 -25.74 -5.32 -16.92
N TYR A 262 -24.42 -5.23 -17.09
CA TYR A 262 -23.51 -4.72 -16.07
C TYR A 262 -22.40 -3.88 -16.72
N PRO A 263 -22.64 -2.56 -16.88
CA PRO A 263 -21.73 -1.67 -17.60
C PRO A 263 -20.25 -1.73 -17.17
N PRO A 264 -19.90 -1.86 -15.88
CA PRO A 264 -18.49 -2.02 -15.47
C PRO A 264 -17.79 -3.19 -16.17
N TYR A 265 -18.47 -4.34 -16.30
CA TYR A 265 -17.91 -5.49 -17.00
C TYR A 265 -17.97 -5.33 -18.53
N ASP A 266 -19.13 -4.95 -19.06
CA ASP A 266 -19.37 -4.88 -20.50
C ASP A 266 -18.47 -3.83 -21.19
N ASP A 267 -18.35 -2.63 -20.60
CA ASP A 267 -17.47 -1.57 -21.12
C ASP A 267 -16.00 -1.88 -20.87
N GLY A 268 -15.66 -2.45 -19.72
CA GLY A 268 -14.29 -2.88 -19.42
C GLY A 268 -13.78 -3.94 -20.41
N LEU A 269 -14.63 -4.91 -20.78
CA LEU A 269 -14.30 -5.93 -21.76
C LEU A 269 -14.11 -5.31 -23.15
N LYS A 270 -14.99 -4.39 -23.55
CA LYS A 270 -14.91 -3.66 -24.82
C LYS A 270 -13.63 -2.82 -24.94
N ARG A 271 -13.19 -2.23 -23.82
CA ARG A 271 -11.99 -1.37 -23.75
C ARG A 271 -10.70 -2.16 -23.49
N GLY A 272 -10.80 -3.45 -23.17
CA GLY A 272 -9.64 -4.31 -22.90
C GLY A 272 -8.88 -3.92 -21.65
N VAL A 273 -9.59 -3.52 -20.58
CA VAL A 273 -8.99 -2.99 -19.35
C VAL A 273 -8.60 -4.06 -18.34
N PHE A 274 -8.97 -5.33 -18.57
CA PHE A 274 -8.72 -6.41 -17.61
C PHE A 274 -7.35 -7.06 -17.81
N VAL A 275 -6.75 -7.52 -16.70
CA VAL A 275 -5.59 -8.41 -16.70
C VAL A 275 -5.94 -9.67 -17.49
N THR A 276 -5.04 -10.09 -18.37
CA THR A 276 -5.23 -11.25 -19.25
C THR A 276 -4.35 -12.44 -18.88
N ASN A 277 -4.86 -13.64 -19.15
CA ASN A 277 -4.15 -14.89 -19.00
C ASN A 277 -3.26 -15.20 -20.24
N GLU A 278 -2.71 -16.41 -20.29
CA GLU A 278 -1.83 -16.89 -21.37
C GLU A 278 -2.51 -17.01 -22.74
N THR A 279 -3.83 -17.23 -22.77
CA THR A 279 -4.63 -17.31 -24.00
C THR A 279 -5.07 -15.93 -24.49
N GLY A 280 -4.80 -14.87 -23.72
CA GLY A 280 -5.21 -13.50 -24.01
C GLY A 280 -6.62 -13.16 -23.53
N GLU A 281 -7.28 -14.07 -22.82
CA GLU A 281 -8.60 -13.86 -22.23
C GLU A 281 -8.48 -13.17 -20.86
N PRO A 282 -9.50 -12.43 -20.40
CA PRO A 282 -9.53 -11.88 -19.05
C PRO A 282 -9.25 -12.98 -18.01
N LEU A 283 -8.36 -12.68 -17.08
CA LEU A 283 -8.02 -13.59 -16.01
C LEU A 283 -9.17 -13.63 -14.99
N GLU A 284 -9.73 -14.83 -14.81
CA GLU A 284 -10.84 -15.04 -13.89
C GLU A 284 -10.35 -15.45 -12.50
N GLY A 285 -10.93 -14.83 -11.48
CA GLY A 285 -10.85 -15.26 -10.08
C GLY A 285 -12.24 -15.29 -9.45
N LYS A 286 -12.29 -15.36 -8.11
CA LYS A 286 -13.52 -15.47 -7.33
C LYS A 286 -13.44 -14.63 -6.04
N VAL A 287 -14.43 -13.76 -5.86
CA VAL A 287 -14.56 -12.87 -4.70
C VAL A 287 -16.05 -12.80 -4.32
N TRP A 288 -16.49 -11.75 -3.63
CA TRP A 288 -17.87 -11.61 -3.13
C TRP A 288 -18.97 -11.89 -4.17
N PRO A 289 -18.97 -11.28 -5.38
CA PRO A 289 -19.99 -11.54 -6.40
C PRO A 289 -19.80 -12.88 -7.15
N GLY A 290 -18.86 -13.74 -6.70
CA GLY A 290 -18.48 -14.96 -7.40
C GLY A 290 -17.38 -14.70 -8.44
N PRO A 291 -17.43 -15.37 -9.62
CA PRO A 291 -16.50 -15.15 -10.71
C PRO A 291 -16.34 -13.67 -11.08
N ASN A 292 -15.10 -13.24 -11.23
CA ASN A 292 -14.72 -11.86 -11.49
C ASN A 292 -13.44 -11.77 -12.31
N VAL A 293 -13.21 -10.58 -12.85
CA VAL A 293 -12.01 -10.20 -13.57
C VAL A 293 -11.39 -8.97 -12.92
N TYR A 294 -10.08 -8.82 -13.10
CA TYR A 294 -9.30 -7.77 -12.45
C TYR A 294 -8.93 -6.69 -13.47
N PRO A 295 -9.32 -5.42 -13.27
CA PRO A 295 -8.79 -4.31 -14.07
C PRO A 295 -7.26 -4.30 -13.99
N ASP A 296 -6.58 -3.78 -15.01
CA ASP A 296 -5.14 -3.58 -15.07
C ASP A 296 -4.84 -2.08 -14.93
N PHE A 297 -4.57 -1.59 -13.71
CA PHE A 297 -4.31 -0.18 -13.45
C PHE A 297 -2.94 0.30 -13.95
N THR A 298 -2.16 -0.55 -14.63
CA THR A 298 -0.97 -0.13 -15.38
C THR A 298 -1.31 0.30 -16.81
N ASN A 299 -2.45 -0.14 -17.31
CA ASN A 299 -2.99 0.28 -18.59
C ASN A 299 -3.66 1.66 -18.42
N PRO A 300 -3.20 2.71 -19.13
CA PRO A 300 -3.83 4.03 -19.07
C PRO A 300 -5.33 4.02 -19.40
N GLU A 301 -5.77 3.13 -20.29
CA GLU A 301 -7.19 3.00 -20.65
C GLU A 301 -8.05 2.60 -19.45
N THR A 302 -7.50 1.80 -18.53
CA THR A 302 -8.16 1.40 -17.28
C THR A 302 -8.39 2.60 -16.36
N LEU A 303 -7.51 3.59 -16.36
CA LEU A 303 -7.67 4.79 -15.53
C LEU A 303 -8.86 5.63 -16.00
N ASP A 304 -8.98 5.82 -17.32
CA ASP A 304 -10.12 6.52 -17.92
C ASP A 304 -11.43 5.74 -17.67
N TRP A 305 -11.41 4.42 -17.84
CA TRP A 305 -12.55 3.55 -17.54
C TRP A 305 -12.97 3.63 -16.07
N TRP A 306 -12.02 3.53 -15.15
CA TRP A 306 -12.32 3.62 -13.72
C TRP A 306 -12.92 4.98 -13.36
N HIS A 307 -12.35 6.06 -13.90
CA HIS A 307 -12.90 7.40 -13.72
C HIS A 307 -14.34 7.51 -14.24
N ASP A 308 -14.63 6.97 -15.43
CA ASP A 308 -15.98 6.96 -15.99
C ASP A 308 -16.97 6.19 -15.10
N MET A 309 -16.56 5.03 -14.55
CA MET A 309 -17.38 4.23 -13.63
C MET A 309 -17.65 4.98 -12.33
N VAL A 310 -16.60 5.52 -11.70
CA VAL A 310 -16.69 6.32 -10.47
C VAL A 310 -17.58 7.53 -10.68
N LYS A 311 -17.39 8.27 -11.77
CA LYS A 311 -18.19 9.45 -12.10
C LYS A 311 -19.66 9.08 -12.31
N SER A 312 -19.93 8.06 -13.12
CA SER A 312 -21.30 7.61 -13.40
C SER A 312 -22.04 7.16 -12.14
N PHE A 313 -21.33 6.58 -11.16
CA PHE A 313 -21.92 6.20 -9.88
C PHE A 313 -22.07 7.39 -8.94
N HIS A 314 -21.10 8.30 -8.89
CA HIS A 314 -21.17 9.53 -8.11
C HIS A 314 -22.32 10.45 -8.56
N ASP A 315 -22.60 10.51 -9.87
CA ASP A 315 -23.73 11.26 -10.43
C ASP A 315 -25.10 10.71 -9.95
N GLN A 316 -25.15 9.46 -9.45
CA GLN A 316 -26.33 8.85 -8.85
C GLN A 316 -26.33 8.98 -7.32
N VAL A 317 -25.18 8.71 -6.68
CA VAL A 317 -25.00 8.71 -5.23
C VAL A 317 -23.79 9.60 -4.91
N PRO A 318 -23.98 10.78 -4.29
CA PRO A 318 -22.91 11.76 -4.12
C PRO A 318 -22.00 11.42 -2.93
N PHE A 319 -21.22 10.34 -3.01
CA PHE A 319 -20.25 9.96 -1.97
C PHE A 319 -19.04 10.92 -1.92
N ASP A 320 -18.47 11.13 -0.73
CA ASP A 320 -17.36 12.06 -0.49
C ASP A 320 -15.98 11.39 -0.52
N GLY A 321 -15.93 10.05 -0.54
CA GLY A 321 -14.69 9.29 -0.62
C GLY A 321 -14.94 7.81 -0.91
N MET A 322 -13.87 7.10 -1.27
CA MET A 322 -13.88 5.68 -1.58
C MET A 322 -12.93 4.94 -0.63
N TRP A 323 -13.42 3.85 -0.04
CA TRP A 323 -12.62 2.86 0.65
C TRP A 323 -12.29 1.75 -0.32
N LEU A 324 -11.03 1.67 -0.73
CA LEU A 324 -10.57 0.64 -1.66
C LEU A 324 -10.06 -0.56 -0.88
N GLU A 325 -10.72 -1.70 -1.01
CA GLU A 325 -10.39 -2.91 -0.25
C GLU A 325 -9.31 -3.77 -0.93
N VAL A 326 -8.61 -4.57 -0.13
CA VAL A 326 -7.58 -5.50 -0.57
C VAL A 326 -8.17 -6.91 -0.67
N VAL A 327 -8.37 -7.41 -1.89
CA VAL A 327 -9.03 -8.72 -2.12
C VAL A 327 -8.06 -9.90 -2.17
N ARG A 328 -8.49 -11.00 -1.54
CA ARG A 328 -7.81 -12.29 -1.38
C ARG A 328 -7.21 -12.90 -2.64
N GLU A 329 -8.02 -13.07 -3.68
CA GLU A 329 -7.65 -13.89 -4.83
C GLU A 329 -6.74 -13.19 -5.86
N LEU A 330 -6.57 -11.87 -5.73
CA LEU A 330 -5.50 -11.15 -6.43
C LEU A 330 -4.11 -11.66 -6.01
N TYR A 331 -3.93 -12.13 -4.78
CA TYR A 331 -2.61 -12.44 -4.24
C TYR A 331 -2.19 -13.92 -4.30
N ASP A 332 -3.15 -14.83 -4.45
CA ASP A 332 -2.91 -16.28 -4.48
C ASP A 332 -2.78 -16.86 -5.91
N HIS A 333 -3.14 -16.10 -6.96
CA HIS A 333 -3.00 -16.55 -8.35
C HIS A 333 -1.59 -16.23 -8.90
N PRO A 334 -0.76 -17.21 -9.31
CA PRO A 334 0.65 -17.00 -9.67
C PRO A 334 0.89 -15.94 -10.75
N ARG A 335 -0.06 -15.75 -11.68
CA ARG A 335 0.05 -14.73 -12.74
C ARG A 335 -0.43 -13.34 -12.33
N VAL A 336 -1.36 -13.25 -11.37
CA VAL A 336 -1.72 -11.94 -10.82
C VAL A 336 -0.51 -11.48 -10.04
N ALA A 337 -0.04 -12.32 -9.11
CA ALA A 337 1.23 -12.22 -8.41
C ALA A 337 2.40 -11.77 -9.31
N GLU A 338 2.72 -12.49 -10.38
CA GLU A 338 3.79 -12.13 -11.33
C GLU A 338 3.62 -10.74 -11.98
N ARG A 339 2.41 -10.18 -12.07
CA ARG A 339 2.12 -8.83 -12.61
C ARG A 339 1.89 -7.76 -11.54
N GLN A 340 2.01 -8.05 -10.24
CA GLN A 340 1.86 -7.08 -9.13
C GLN A 340 3.17 -6.34 -8.77
N VAL A 341 4.30 -6.71 -9.37
CA VAL A 341 5.66 -6.72 -8.81
C VAL A 341 6.60 -5.57 -9.31
N THR A 342 6.17 -4.58 -10.09
CA THR A 342 7.06 -3.65 -10.86
C THR A 342 6.39 -2.32 -11.26
N THR A 343 6.34 -1.29 -10.40
CA THR A 343 6.75 0.05 -10.86
C THR A 343 6.70 1.07 -9.72
N TRP A 344 7.89 1.47 -9.34
CA TRP A 344 8.22 2.87 -9.20
C TRP A 344 9.45 3.12 -10.09
N GLY A 345 9.28 3.86 -11.20
CA GLY A 345 10.40 4.12 -12.13
C GLY A 345 9.98 4.91 -13.37
N GLN A 346 10.78 5.91 -13.71
CA GLN A 346 10.49 7.02 -14.63
C GLN A 346 10.09 6.63 -16.06
N GLU A 347 9.27 7.48 -16.69
CA GLU A 347 9.29 7.68 -18.14
C GLU A 347 10.70 8.10 -18.58
N ARG A 348 11.50 7.16 -19.08
CA ARG A 348 12.52 7.45 -20.09
C ARG A 348 12.55 6.39 -21.17
N ASP A 349 12.11 6.84 -22.32
CA ASP A 349 12.47 6.46 -23.68
C ASP A 349 12.31 4.99 -24.12
N LYS A 350 11.54 4.86 -25.20
CA LYS A 350 11.30 3.62 -25.93
C LYS A 350 12.59 3.23 -26.66
N ARG A 351 13.25 2.15 -26.23
CA ARG A 351 13.82 1.10 -27.09
C ARG A 351 14.68 0.10 -26.29
N GLN A 352 14.35 -1.18 -26.47
CA GLN A 352 15.14 -2.38 -26.20
C GLN A 352 15.07 -3.00 -24.80
N HIS A 353 14.77 -4.31 -24.82
CA HIS A 353 14.75 -5.33 -23.77
C HIS A 353 13.42 -5.47 -23.01
N GLY A 354 12.85 -6.67 -23.14
CA GLY A 354 11.56 -7.04 -22.56
C GLY A 354 11.62 -7.08 -21.04
N GLY A 355 10.71 -6.33 -20.43
CA GLY A 355 10.43 -6.31 -19.00
C GLY A 355 9.05 -5.70 -18.83
N SER A 356 8.14 -6.44 -18.19
CA SER A 356 6.74 -6.09 -17.95
C SER A 356 6.60 -4.96 -16.90
N LYS A 357 5.52 -4.20 -17.03
CA LYS A 357 5.16 -2.98 -16.28
C LYS A 357 3.99 -3.32 -15.35
N GLU A 358 4.00 -2.89 -14.08
CA GLU A 358 3.21 -3.50 -12.99
C GLU A 358 2.82 -2.47 -11.88
N ILE A 359 1.59 -2.46 -11.36
CA ILE A 359 1.16 -1.70 -10.16
C ILE A 359 -0.03 -2.45 -9.60
N PHE A 360 0.15 -3.33 -8.62
CA PHE A 360 -0.96 -3.86 -7.83
C PHE A 360 -0.51 -4.14 -6.41
N GLY A 361 -0.48 -3.07 -5.62
CA GLY A 361 -0.31 -3.19 -4.17
C GLY A 361 -0.95 -2.04 -3.41
N HIS A 362 -1.36 -0.98 -4.10
CA HIS A 362 -2.09 0.18 -3.57
C HIS A 362 -3.04 0.64 -4.67
N LEU A 363 -4.27 0.11 -4.72
CA LEU A 363 -5.27 0.51 -5.71
C LEU A 363 -5.41 2.05 -5.77
N GLY A 364 -5.35 2.71 -4.60
CA GLY A 364 -5.40 4.16 -4.51
C GLY A 364 -4.16 4.89 -5.08
N ALA A 365 -2.97 4.28 -5.10
CA ALA A 365 -1.75 4.94 -5.59
C ALA A 365 -1.68 4.94 -7.14
N ALA A 366 -2.37 3.99 -7.79
CA ALA A 366 -2.57 4.04 -9.23
C ALA A 366 -3.58 5.13 -9.64
N ILE A 367 -4.64 5.31 -8.84
CA ILE A 367 -5.73 6.27 -9.09
C ILE A 367 -5.28 7.73 -8.91
N ASP A 368 -4.35 8.04 -7.99
CA ASP A 368 -3.89 9.43 -7.74
C ASP A 368 -2.92 10.00 -8.83
N LYS A 369 -2.54 9.21 -9.84
CA LYS A 369 -1.67 9.70 -10.93
C LYS A 369 -2.34 10.70 -11.89
N TRP A 370 -3.61 11.05 -11.71
CA TRP A 370 -4.36 11.97 -12.57
C TRP A 370 -5.31 12.86 -11.72
N PRO A 371 -5.36 14.20 -11.87
CA PRO A 371 -4.73 15.09 -12.86
C PRO A 371 -3.51 15.88 -12.35
N HIS A 372 -2.97 15.58 -11.16
CA HIS A 372 -2.01 16.49 -10.50
C HIS A 372 -0.53 16.12 -10.56
N GLY A 373 -0.13 15.09 -11.31
CA GLY A 373 1.30 14.81 -11.60
C GLY A 373 2.19 14.67 -10.35
N GLY A 374 1.59 14.44 -9.18
CA GLY A 374 2.26 14.35 -7.90
C GLY A 374 2.41 12.89 -7.49
N ARG A 375 3.61 12.53 -7.05
CA ARG A 375 3.83 11.30 -6.27
C ARG A 375 3.29 11.58 -4.88
N ARG A 376 2.22 10.90 -4.45
CA ARG A 376 1.67 11.06 -3.10
C ARG A 376 1.35 9.70 -2.52
N GLU A 377 1.63 9.55 -1.23
CA GLU A 377 1.08 8.44 -0.47
C GLU A 377 -0.41 8.68 -0.25
N ILE A 378 -1.17 7.60 -0.32
CA ILE A 378 -2.59 7.52 0.01
C ILE A 378 -2.79 7.11 1.47
N ASN A 379 -3.98 7.32 2.02
CA ASN A 379 -4.34 6.82 3.35
C ASN A 379 -4.29 5.29 3.40
N GLY A 380 -3.89 4.73 4.56
CA GLY A 380 -3.95 3.30 4.85
C GLY A 380 -4.50 3.02 6.25
N HIS A 381 -5.21 1.90 6.41
CA HIS A 381 -5.62 1.35 7.70
C HIS A 381 -4.94 -0.01 7.91
N THR A 382 -4.81 -0.47 9.15
CA THR A 382 -4.11 -1.71 9.50
C THR A 382 -4.84 -3.01 9.16
N GLY A 383 -5.91 -2.93 8.36
CA GLY A 383 -6.78 -4.06 7.99
C GLY A 383 -7.45 -4.78 9.17
N ASP A 384 -7.70 -6.07 8.99
CA ASP A 384 -8.52 -6.92 9.88
C ASP A 384 -7.88 -7.20 11.23
N LYS A 385 -8.08 -6.32 12.21
CA LYS A 385 -7.68 -6.61 13.59
C LYS A 385 -8.73 -7.46 14.29
N ARG A 386 -8.27 -8.43 15.09
CA ARG A 386 -9.12 -9.15 16.03
C ARG A 386 -9.25 -8.36 17.33
N GLU A 387 -10.43 -8.39 17.91
CA GLU A 387 -10.64 -7.97 19.30
C GLU A 387 -9.85 -8.94 20.21
N ILE A 388 -8.72 -8.47 20.72
CA ILE A 388 -7.88 -9.18 21.68
C ILE A 388 -7.74 -8.21 22.85
N ASN A 389 -8.03 -8.67 24.07
CA ASN A 389 -7.96 -7.93 25.34
C ASN A 389 -6.55 -7.38 25.72
N GLY A 390 -5.65 -7.17 24.75
CA GLY A 390 -4.32 -6.58 24.92
C GLY A 390 -4.19 -5.14 24.43
N HIS A 391 -5.24 -4.53 23.88
CA HIS A 391 -5.27 -3.13 23.42
C HIS A 391 -6.45 -2.32 23.98
N THR A 392 -6.85 -2.62 25.22
CA THR A 392 -7.73 -1.76 26.00
C THR A 392 -6.97 -1.30 27.24
N GLY A 393 -6.68 0.00 27.32
CA GLY A 393 -6.51 0.62 28.62
C GLY A 393 -7.80 0.40 29.38
N ALA A 394 -7.71 -0.37 30.46
CA ALA A 394 -8.83 -0.77 31.29
C ALA A 394 -9.63 0.46 31.74
N ALA A 395 -10.89 0.52 31.34
CA ALA A 395 -11.94 1.23 32.07
C ALA A 395 -12.96 0.17 32.50
N GLU A 396 -12.60 -0.67 33.47
CA GLU A 396 -13.57 -1.38 34.26
C GLU A 396 -14.27 -0.36 35.16
N GLY A 397 -15.40 0.16 34.69
CA GLY A 397 -16.38 0.84 35.52
C GLY A 397 -17.47 -0.14 35.90
N TYR A 398 -17.34 -0.75 37.08
CA TYR A 398 -18.47 -1.33 37.80
C TYR A 398 -19.50 -0.23 38.09
N MET A 399 -20.76 -0.42 37.72
CA MET A 399 -21.89 0.18 38.41
C MET A 399 -23.08 -0.80 38.42
N ASP A 400 -23.32 -1.31 39.64
CA ASP A 400 -24.52 -1.85 40.30
C ASP A 400 -25.58 -2.66 39.52
#